data_AF-A0A9Q4ERC5-F1
#
_entry.id   AF-A0A9Q4ERC5-F1
#
_cell.length_a   1.000
_cell.length_b   1.000
_cell.length_c   1.000
_cell.angle_alpha   90.00
_cell.angle_beta   90.00
_cell.angle_gamma   90.00
#
_symmetry.space_group_name_H-M   'P 1'
#
loop_
_entity.id
_entity.type
_entity.pdbx_description
1 polymer ?
#
loop_
_entity_poly.entity_id
_entity_poly.type
_entity_poly.pdbx_seq_one_letter_code
_entity_poly.pdbx_strand_id
1 'polypeptide(L)'
;MLKKVLIAGAVGTAILFGTISSGVPGLPGADTQVAKAASQLPKGIGGRAYLNSTGAVFTAKIKLPDTVNIQDSVSTPYIYSGFSAKNGTEADIGLQYSKQYNVWKPLMKVGSKNDETYIEGKEKFTYNKGFRPGSTVQMTIYKNLNGNTRMTLWGTNNDGYTGRIIMEIQGTNIGTLSKWKTLATAAVSAESQRSAIKATFSTTFNNITIDNKAVTPVVDTQDFAKVLPSGNNVTISVNK
;
A
#
# COMPACT_ATOMS: atom_id res chain seq x y z
N MET A 1 -47.08 -49.97 -7.02
CA MET A 1 -47.67 -48.65 -7.38
C MET A 1 -46.81 -47.53 -6.81
N LEU A 2 -46.79 -46.41 -7.53
CA LEU A 2 -45.91 -45.23 -7.38
C LEU A 2 -46.12 -44.39 -6.09
N LYS A 3 -45.02 -43.73 -5.68
CA LYS A 3 -44.86 -42.38 -5.08
C LYS A 3 -45.50 -42.07 -3.70
N LYS A 4 -44.70 -41.55 -2.76
CA LYS A 4 -44.33 -40.11 -2.64
C LYS A 4 -43.30 -39.88 -1.51
N VAL A 5 -42.54 -38.82 -1.76
CA VAL A 5 -41.42 -38.19 -1.04
C VAL A 5 -41.85 -37.53 0.28
N LEU A 6 -40.98 -37.47 1.30
CA LEU A 6 -40.55 -36.21 1.95
C LEU A 6 -39.33 -36.39 2.88
N ILE A 7 -38.37 -35.48 2.72
CA ILE A 7 -37.15 -35.29 3.50
C ILE A 7 -37.34 -34.07 4.41
N ALA A 8 -36.98 -34.20 5.68
CA ALA A 8 -36.45 -33.17 6.60
C ALA A 8 -36.30 -33.88 7.97
N GLY A 9 -35.19 -33.92 8.70
CA GLY A 9 -34.02 -33.05 8.79
C GLY A 9 -33.90 -32.64 10.27
N ALA A 10 -32.83 -33.04 10.98
CA ALA A 10 -32.34 -32.32 12.16
C ALA A 10 -30.99 -32.88 12.67
N VAL A 11 -29.94 -32.09 12.41
CA VAL A 11 -28.85 -31.67 13.31
C VAL A 11 -28.12 -32.74 14.13
N GLY A 12 -27.02 -33.25 13.57
CA GLY A 12 -25.93 -33.87 14.34
C GLY A 12 -24.90 -32.82 14.76
N THR A 13 -24.70 -32.67 16.06
CA THR A 13 -23.66 -31.85 16.69
C THR A 13 -22.29 -32.48 16.40
N ALA A 14 -21.47 -31.84 15.56
CA ALA A 14 -20.11 -32.30 15.30
C ALA A 14 -19.17 -31.84 16.43
N ILE A 15 -18.59 -32.81 17.12
CA ILE A 15 -17.43 -32.65 18.01
C ILE A 15 -16.21 -32.42 17.11
N LEU A 16 -15.46 -31.33 17.34
CA LEU A 16 -14.13 -31.16 16.75
C LEU A 16 -13.12 -30.87 17.85
N PHE A 17 -12.37 -31.93 18.21
CA PHE A 17 -11.13 -31.82 18.97
C PHE A 17 -10.05 -31.21 18.06
N GLY A 18 -9.66 -29.97 18.36
CA GLY A 18 -8.44 -29.35 17.87
C GLY A 18 -7.36 -29.42 18.95
N THR A 19 -6.31 -30.15 18.68
CA THR A 19 -5.20 -30.50 19.58
C THR A 19 -4.42 -29.28 20.07
N ILE A 20 -4.33 -29.12 21.40
CA ILE A 20 -3.38 -28.21 22.04
C ILE A 20 -2.06 -28.98 22.16
N SER A 21 -1.06 -28.62 21.35
CA SER A 21 0.30 -29.12 21.52
C SER A 21 0.87 -28.52 22.81
N SER A 22 0.96 -29.32 23.86
CA SER A 22 1.71 -29.00 25.08
C SER A 22 3.21 -29.12 24.80
N GLY A 23 3.91 -27.99 24.71
CA GLY A 23 5.36 -27.96 24.56
C GLY A 23 6.06 -28.63 25.75
N VAL A 24 6.99 -29.53 25.45
CA VAL A 24 7.88 -30.20 26.41
C VAL A 24 8.88 -29.18 26.98
N PRO A 25 9.13 -29.13 28.30
CA PRO A 25 10.14 -28.23 28.86
C PRO A 25 11.56 -28.68 28.50
N GLY A 26 12.42 -27.79 28.01
CA GLY A 26 13.88 -28.02 27.97
C GLY A 26 14.61 -27.93 26.63
N LEU A 27 14.03 -27.32 25.59
CA LEU A 27 14.77 -26.91 24.39
C LEU A 27 14.51 -25.43 24.14
N PRO A 28 15.52 -24.61 23.78
CA PRO A 28 15.27 -23.25 23.32
C PRO A 28 14.48 -23.38 22.01
N GLY A 29 13.16 -23.29 22.13
CA GLY A 29 12.28 -23.09 21.01
C GLY A 29 12.78 -21.86 20.28
N ALA A 30 12.89 -21.97 18.96
CA ALA A 30 13.07 -20.84 18.10
C ALA A 30 11.85 -19.92 18.30
N ASP A 31 11.93 -19.07 19.32
CA ASP A 31 11.20 -17.83 19.41
C ASP A 31 11.76 -16.98 18.27
N THR A 32 11.33 -17.28 17.05
CA THR A 32 11.08 -16.26 16.05
C THR A 32 10.24 -15.21 16.77
N GLN A 33 10.92 -14.21 17.34
CA GLN A 33 10.32 -12.96 17.73
C GLN A 33 9.68 -12.42 16.45
N VAL A 34 8.41 -12.75 16.25
CA VAL A 34 7.56 -12.03 15.33
C VAL A 34 7.48 -10.65 15.95
N ALA A 35 8.31 -9.73 15.46
CA ALA A 35 8.29 -8.34 15.90
C ALA A 35 6.84 -7.89 15.88
N LYS A 36 6.32 -7.54 17.07
CA LYS A 36 4.93 -7.09 17.22
C LYS A 36 4.75 -5.90 16.27
N ALA A 37 3.84 -6.02 15.33
CA ALA A 37 3.52 -4.93 14.42
C ALA A 37 3.25 -3.65 15.24
N ALA A 38 3.80 -2.52 14.79
CA ALA A 38 3.56 -1.26 15.46
C ALA A 38 2.05 -1.02 15.54
N SER A 39 1.54 -0.62 16.71
CA SER A 39 0.12 -0.39 16.90
C SER A 39 -0.41 0.81 16.11
N GLN A 40 0.48 1.73 15.74
CA GLN A 40 0.16 2.99 15.07
C GLN A 40 1.19 3.33 14.01
N LEU A 41 0.74 3.97 12.92
CA LEU A 41 1.65 4.60 11.98
C LEU A 41 2.14 5.94 12.56
N PRO A 42 3.40 6.35 12.34
CA PRO A 42 3.84 7.67 12.74
C PRO A 42 3.13 8.75 11.90
N LYS A 43 2.68 9.84 12.53
CA LYS A 43 2.09 11.01 11.87
C LYS A 43 0.86 10.72 10.99
N GLY A 44 -0.04 9.84 11.44
CA GLY A 44 -1.29 9.58 10.75
C GLY A 44 -1.80 8.17 10.95
N ILE A 45 -2.93 7.87 10.32
CA ILE A 45 -3.59 6.55 10.37
C ILE A 45 -3.39 5.83 9.03
N GLY A 46 -3.68 4.54 9.00
CA GLY A 46 -3.67 3.75 7.78
C GLY A 46 -3.24 2.31 7.97
N GLY A 47 -3.10 1.64 6.82
CA GLY A 47 -2.61 0.27 6.75
C GLY A 47 -1.24 0.20 6.11
N ARG A 48 -0.40 -0.72 6.61
CA ARG A 48 0.90 -1.06 6.02
C ARG A 48 1.02 -2.56 5.82
N ALA A 49 1.58 -2.95 4.68
CA ALA A 49 2.12 -4.28 4.45
C ALA A 49 3.59 -4.19 4.03
N TYR A 50 4.39 -5.14 4.50
CA TYR A 50 5.76 -5.30 4.04
C TYR A 50 5.84 -6.31 2.90
N LEU A 51 6.84 -6.12 2.05
CA LEU A 51 7.17 -6.97 0.92
C LEU A 51 8.61 -7.46 1.14
N ASN A 52 8.75 -8.72 1.55
CA ASN A 52 10.03 -9.32 1.94
C ASN A 52 10.89 -9.65 0.71
N SER A 53 11.38 -8.60 0.05
CA SER A 53 12.28 -8.68 -1.11
C SER A 53 13.31 -7.55 -1.05
N THR A 54 14.49 -7.81 -1.59
CA THR A 54 15.58 -6.82 -1.71
C THR A 54 15.81 -6.36 -3.15
N GLY A 55 14.92 -6.77 -4.06
CA GLY A 55 15.04 -6.53 -5.50
C GLY A 55 14.99 -5.05 -5.88
N ALA A 56 15.30 -4.76 -7.14
CA ALA A 56 15.55 -3.39 -7.62
C ALA A 56 14.34 -2.70 -8.24
N VAL A 57 13.43 -3.46 -8.84
CA VAL A 57 12.30 -2.94 -9.62
C VAL A 57 10.99 -3.48 -9.08
N PHE A 58 10.16 -2.60 -8.52
CA PHE A 58 8.79 -2.92 -8.09
C PHE A 58 7.80 -2.62 -9.21
N THR A 59 6.80 -3.47 -9.41
CA THR A 59 5.61 -3.15 -10.21
C THR A 59 4.33 -3.58 -9.53
N ALA A 60 3.26 -2.81 -9.73
CA ALA A 60 1.90 -3.18 -9.31
C ALA A 60 0.83 -2.40 -10.12
N LYS A 61 -0.39 -2.92 -10.15
CA LYS A 61 -1.59 -2.21 -10.61
C LYS A 61 -2.37 -1.71 -9.41
N ILE A 62 -2.42 -0.39 -9.22
CA ILE A 62 -3.16 0.25 -8.13
C ILE A 62 -4.57 0.54 -8.63
N LYS A 63 -5.58 -0.08 -8.01
CA LYS A 63 -6.98 0.34 -8.18
C LYS A 63 -7.25 1.48 -7.19
N LEU A 64 -7.41 2.70 -7.73
CA LEU A 64 -7.68 3.88 -6.92
C LEU A 64 -9.10 3.82 -6.34
N PRO A 65 -9.33 4.44 -5.17
CA PRO A 65 -10.67 4.52 -4.59
C PRO A 65 -11.64 5.22 -5.55
N ASP A 66 -12.85 4.67 -5.70
CA ASP A 66 -13.93 5.32 -6.45
C ASP A 66 -14.44 6.56 -5.70
N THR A 67 -14.40 6.52 -4.36
CA THR A 67 -14.73 7.63 -3.47
C THR A 67 -13.66 7.81 -2.40
N VAL A 68 -13.41 9.06 -2.03
CA VAL A 68 -12.49 9.44 -0.95
C VAL A 68 -13.23 10.44 -0.06
N ASN A 69 -13.66 10.00 1.11
CA ASN A 69 -14.39 10.86 2.06
C ASN A 69 -13.41 11.44 3.09
N ILE A 70 -13.15 12.75 3.01
CA ILE A 70 -12.28 13.49 3.94
C ILE A 70 -13.08 14.66 4.53
N GLN A 71 -13.49 14.50 5.78
CA GLN A 71 -14.32 15.46 6.50
C GLN A 71 -13.51 16.35 7.46
N ASP A 72 -12.19 16.25 7.40
CA ASP A 72 -11.26 17.10 8.14
C ASP A 72 -10.51 18.08 7.21
N SER A 73 -9.71 18.94 7.84
CA SER A 73 -8.80 19.90 7.21
C SER A 73 -7.33 19.66 7.56
N VAL A 74 -7.02 18.57 8.26
CA VAL A 74 -5.68 18.31 8.83
C VAL A 74 -4.92 17.23 8.09
N SER A 75 -5.62 16.35 7.38
CA SER A 75 -5.05 15.14 6.79
C SER A 75 -5.02 15.18 5.26
N THR A 76 -4.03 14.51 4.70
CA THR A 76 -3.95 14.21 3.27
C THR A 76 -3.91 12.70 3.05
N PRO A 77 -4.77 12.13 2.19
CA PRO A 77 -4.67 10.73 1.81
C PRO A 77 -3.47 10.45 0.89
N TYR A 78 -2.75 9.37 1.19
CA TYR A 78 -1.65 8.85 0.39
C TYR A 78 -1.83 7.36 0.10
N ILE A 79 -1.48 6.93 -1.11
CA ILE A 79 -1.42 5.54 -1.53
C ILE A 79 -0.05 5.34 -2.16
N TYR A 80 0.82 4.57 -1.53
CA TYR A 80 2.20 4.49 -1.97
C TYR A 80 2.84 3.14 -1.72
N SER A 81 3.87 2.86 -2.51
CA SER A 81 4.86 1.85 -2.21
C SER A 81 6.16 2.53 -1.80
N GLY A 82 7.18 1.75 -1.51
CA GLY A 82 8.47 2.29 -1.15
C GLY A 82 9.37 1.22 -0.58
N PHE A 83 10.47 1.64 0.02
CA PHE A 83 11.45 0.70 0.56
C PHE A 83 12.20 1.28 1.76
N SER A 84 12.76 0.36 2.53
CA SER A 84 13.77 0.62 3.55
C SER A 84 15.11 0.12 3.00
N ALA A 85 16.09 0.99 2.86
CA ALA A 85 17.46 0.61 2.48
C ALA A 85 18.25 0.11 3.70
N LYS A 86 19.28 -0.73 3.47
CA LYS A 86 20.11 -1.26 4.58
C LYS A 86 20.86 -0.18 5.36
N ASN A 87 21.13 0.97 4.72
CA ASN A 87 21.75 2.13 5.35
C ASN A 87 20.74 3.02 6.11
N GLY A 88 19.48 2.59 6.26
CA GLY A 88 18.43 3.33 6.98
C GLY A 88 17.66 4.34 6.13
N THR A 89 17.98 4.54 4.85
CA THR A 89 17.20 5.42 3.97
C THR A 89 15.80 4.85 3.75
N GLU A 90 14.78 5.61 4.11
CA GLU A 90 13.37 5.31 3.82
C GLU A 90 12.90 6.04 2.56
N ALA A 91 12.11 5.36 1.74
CA ALA A 91 11.48 5.94 0.57
C ALA A 91 9.95 5.74 0.60
N ASP A 92 9.22 6.80 0.25
CA ASP A 92 7.78 6.82 0.07
C ASP A 92 7.48 7.32 -1.35
N ILE A 93 6.92 6.45 -2.20
CA ILE A 93 6.83 6.63 -3.65
C ILE A 93 5.45 6.16 -4.12
N GLY A 94 4.62 7.09 -4.60
CA GLY A 94 3.28 6.75 -5.06
C GLY A 94 2.42 7.96 -5.37
N LEU A 95 1.24 8.01 -4.75
CA LEU A 95 0.18 8.93 -5.08
C LEU A 95 -0.35 9.66 -3.83
N GLN A 96 -0.64 10.95 -3.99
CA GLN A 96 -1.32 11.79 -3.01
C GLN A 96 -2.67 12.25 -3.56
N TYR A 97 -3.70 12.28 -2.71
CA TYR A 97 -5.02 12.75 -3.12
C TYR A 97 -5.10 14.27 -3.02
N SER A 98 -5.62 14.91 -4.07
CA SER A 98 -5.83 16.35 -4.13
C SER A 98 -7.31 16.66 -3.95
N LYS A 99 -7.71 17.05 -2.73
CA LYS A 99 -9.10 17.43 -2.40
C LYS A 99 -9.65 18.54 -3.32
N GLN A 100 -8.81 19.52 -3.66
CA GLN A 100 -9.17 20.64 -4.53
C GLN A 100 -9.57 20.22 -5.95
N TYR A 101 -8.91 19.21 -6.51
CA TYR A 101 -9.09 18.82 -7.91
C TYR A 101 -9.73 17.45 -8.08
N ASN A 102 -10.03 16.75 -6.98
CA ASN A 102 -10.57 15.38 -6.96
C ASN A 102 -9.78 14.41 -7.86
N VAL A 103 -8.46 14.38 -7.68
CA VAL A 103 -7.53 13.53 -8.44
C VAL A 103 -6.40 13.01 -7.56
N TRP A 104 -5.78 11.93 -8.00
CA TRP A 104 -4.55 11.40 -7.43
C TRP A 104 -3.34 11.90 -8.22
N LYS A 105 -2.37 12.52 -7.53
CA LYS A 105 -1.15 13.07 -8.13
C LYS A 105 0.07 12.29 -7.69
N PRO A 106 1.12 12.23 -8.50
CA PRO A 106 2.37 11.61 -8.07
C PRO A 106 2.97 12.27 -6.82
N LEU A 107 3.73 11.49 -6.06
CA LEU A 107 4.52 11.91 -4.91
C LEU A 107 5.77 11.02 -4.78
N MET A 108 6.93 11.61 -4.54
CA MET A 108 8.15 10.91 -4.18
C MET A 108 8.93 11.59 -3.06
N LYS A 109 9.39 10.79 -2.11
CA LYS A 109 10.40 11.17 -1.12
C LYS A 109 11.37 10.02 -0.89
N VAL A 110 12.67 10.31 -0.89
CA VAL A 110 13.74 9.33 -0.67
C VAL A 110 14.76 9.91 0.32
N GLY A 111 14.70 9.44 1.56
CA GLY A 111 15.46 10.02 2.67
C GLY A 111 15.06 11.48 2.91
N SER A 112 16.05 12.37 2.91
CA SER A 112 15.84 13.82 3.00
C SER A 112 15.43 14.46 1.66
N LYS A 113 15.56 13.76 0.54
CA LYS A 113 15.30 14.31 -0.79
C LYS A 113 13.83 14.18 -1.18
N ASN A 114 13.24 15.29 -1.59
CA ASN A 114 11.84 15.40 -2.02
C ASN A 114 11.66 16.35 -3.23
N ASP A 115 12.76 16.79 -3.85
CA ASP A 115 12.72 17.59 -5.07
C ASP A 115 12.48 16.70 -6.29
N GLU A 116 11.26 16.74 -6.79
CA GLU A 116 10.80 15.92 -7.91
C GLU A 116 11.21 16.51 -9.26
N THR A 117 11.82 15.70 -10.12
CA THR A 117 12.03 16.04 -11.53
C THR A 117 11.04 15.28 -12.40
N TYR A 118 10.23 16.00 -13.17
CA TYR A 118 9.33 15.39 -14.15
C TYR A 118 10.05 15.22 -15.49
N ILE A 119 10.19 13.99 -15.94
CA ILE A 119 10.80 13.64 -17.23
C ILE A 119 9.74 13.65 -18.34
N GLU A 120 8.53 13.20 -18.04
CA GLU A 120 7.43 13.07 -19.00
C GLU A 120 6.09 13.29 -18.28
N GLY A 121 5.09 13.82 -18.97
CA GLY A 121 3.69 13.78 -18.52
C GLY A 121 3.27 14.83 -17.48
N LYS A 122 4.14 15.78 -17.13
CA LYS A 122 3.86 16.85 -16.16
C LYS A 122 2.51 17.53 -16.42
N GLU A 123 2.29 18.03 -17.63
CA GLU A 123 1.07 18.76 -18.01
C GLU A 123 -0.20 17.89 -18.03
N LYS A 124 -0.07 16.57 -17.94
CA LYS A 124 -1.21 15.63 -18.00
C LYS A 124 -1.62 15.08 -16.64
N PHE A 125 -0.74 15.12 -15.64
CA PHE A 125 -0.95 14.44 -14.35
C PHE A 125 -0.53 15.26 -13.13
N THR A 126 -0.27 16.57 -13.28
CA THR A 126 0.09 17.48 -12.18
C THR A 126 -0.78 18.75 -12.18
N TYR A 127 -0.54 19.67 -11.24
CA TYR A 127 -1.29 20.92 -11.06
C TYR A 127 -2.81 20.72 -10.94
N ASN A 128 -3.62 21.05 -11.95
CA ASN A 128 -5.07 20.83 -11.93
C ASN A 128 -5.49 19.46 -12.51
N LYS A 129 -4.51 18.66 -12.96
CA LYS A 129 -4.70 17.30 -13.47
C LYS A 129 -4.13 16.25 -12.52
N GLY A 130 -4.56 15.01 -12.73
CA GLY A 130 -4.09 13.83 -12.02
C GLY A 130 -4.94 12.62 -12.39
N PHE A 131 -4.57 11.44 -11.89
CA PHE A 131 -5.33 10.21 -12.12
C PHE A 131 -6.72 10.31 -11.51
N ARG A 132 -7.74 9.98 -12.31
CA ARG A 132 -9.13 10.11 -11.88
C ARG A 132 -9.50 9.06 -10.82
N PRO A 133 -10.40 9.37 -9.87
CA PRO A 133 -10.95 8.40 -8.93
C PRO A 133 -11.49 7.15 -9.64
N GLY A 134 -11.38 6.00 -8.97
CA GLY A 134 -11.82 4.71 -9.51
C GLY A 134 -11.02 4.17 -10.70
N SER A 135 -10.02 4.89 -11.22
CA SER A 135 -9.17 4.36 -12.28
C SER A 135 -8.12 3.38 -11.75
N THR A 136 -7.54 2.60 -12.67
CA THR A 136 -6.38 1.75 -12.38
C THR A 136 -5.12 2.44 -12.90
N VAL A 137 -4.08 2.47 -12.06
CA VAL A 137 -2.76 3.01 -12.40
C VAL A 137 -1.74 1.89 -12.34
N GLN A 138 -1.08 1.62 -13.47
CA GLN A 138 0.11 0.75 -13.48
C GLN A 138 1.29 1.57 -12.96
N MET A 139 1.91 1.09 -11.89
CA MET A 139 3.09 1.70 -11.27
C MET A 139 4.31 0.82 -11.48
N THR A 140 5.43 1.45 -11.79
CA THR A 140 6.77 0.85 -11.78
C THR A 140 7.71 1.76 -11.01
N ILE A 141 8.45 1.22 -10.06
CA ILE A 141 9.46 1.94 -9.27
C ILE A 141 10.81 1.28 -9.48
N TYR A 142 11.79 2.06 -9.93
CA TYR A 142 13.20 1.69 -9.98
C TYR A 142 13.89 2.33 -8.79
N LYS A 143 14.44 1.53 -7.87
CA LYS A 143 15.16 2.09 -6.72
C LYS A 143 16.39 2.91 -7.14
N ASN A 144 17.02 2.53 -8.24
CA ASN A 144 18.22 3.15 -8.77
C ASN A 144 18.31 2.88 -10.28
N LEU A 145 18.13 3.92 -11.07
CA LEU A 145 18.32 3.95 -12.52
C LEU A 145 19.29 5.10 -12.81
N ASN A 146 20.53 4.77 -13.15
CA ASN A 146 21.61 5.74 -13.37
C ASN A 146 21.83 6.72 -12.18
N GLY A 147 21.70 6.24 -10.94
CA GLY A 147 21.85 7.04 -9.72
C GLY A 147 20.56 7.65 -9.18
N ASN A 148 19.46 7.59 -9.94
CA ASN A 148 18.19 8.22 -9.60
C ASN A 148 17.15 7.19 -9.15
N THR A 149 16.29 7.56 -8.21
CA THR A 149 15.10 6.75 -7.92
C THR A 149 14.01 7.21 -8.88
N ARG A 150 13.43 6.32 -9.67
CA ARG A 150 12.42 6.65 -10.69
C ARG A 150 11.09 5.99 -10.40
N MET A 151 10.01 6.76 -10.53
CA MET A 151 8.66 6.22 -10.62
C MET A 151 8.07 6.48 -12.00
N THR A 152 7.44 5.47 -12.58
CA THR A 152 6.65 5.57 -13.80
C THR A 152 5.22 5.15 -13.49
N LEU A 153 4.26 5.98 -13.89
CA LEU A 153 2.85 5.72 -13.72
C LEU A 153 2.16 5.78 -15.08
N TRP A 154 1.30 4.81 -15.36
CA TRP A 154 0.45 4.77 -16.54
C TRP A 154 -1.01 4.63 -16.14
N GLY A 155 -1.86 5.49 -16.68
CA GLY A 155 -3.30 5.51 -16.34
C GLY A 155 -4.04 6.66 -17.01
N THR A 156 -5.27 6.90 -16.54
CA THR A 156 -6.18 7.90 -17.14
C THR A 156 -6.36 9.09 -16.20
N ASN A 157 -6.20 10.31 -16.73
CA ASN A 157 -6.42 11.53 -15.97
C ASN A 157 -7.91 11.95 -15.90
N ASN A 158 -8.19 13.05 -15.20
CA ASN A 158 -9.54 13.63 -15.07
C ASN A 158 -10.17 14.17 -16.36
N ASP A 159 -9.41 14.33 -17.45
CA ASP A 159 -9.94 14.71 -18.76
C ASP A 159 -10.18 13.51 -19.69
N GLY A 160 -9.90 12.29 -19.21
CA GLY A 160 -9.97 11.07 -20.03
C GLY A 160 -8.72 10.79 -20.86
N TYR A 161 -7.67 11.61 -20.76
CA TYR A 161 -6.38 11.30 -21.40
C TYR A 161 -5.73 10.10 -20.70
N THR A 162 -5.39 9.06 -21.48
CA THR A 162 -4.67 7.89 -21.01
C THR A 162 -3.23 7.95 -21.49
N GLY A 163 -2.28 7.91 -20.56
CA GLY A 163 -0.86 8.04 -20.88
C GLY A 163 0.02 7.84 -19.66
N ARG A 164 1.22 8.43 -19.73
CA ARG A 164 2.29 8.21 -18.76
C ARG A 164 2.72 9.50 -18.07
N ILE A 165 3.18 9.37 -16.83
CA ILE A 165 4.06 10.33 -16.16
C ILE A 165 5.29 9.60 -15.64
N ILE A 166 6.46 10.17 -15.88
CA ILE A 166 7.76 9.67 -15.40
C ILE A 166 8.39 10.75 -14.55
N MET A 167 8.82 10.38 -13.36
CA MET A 167 9.44 11.30 -12.42
C MET A 167 10.58 10.65 -11.64
N GLU A 168 11.49 11.48 -11.17
CA GLU A 168 12.67 11.06 -10.41
C GLU A 168 12.93 11.92 -9.20
N ILE A 169 13.55 11.30 -8.19
CA ILE A 169 14.41 11.98 -7.22
C ILE A 169 15.86 11.72 -7.64
N GLN A 170 16.59 12.78 -7.96
CA GLN A 170 17.92 12.66 -8.55
C GLN A 170 19.03 12.39 -7.51
N GLY A 171 20.05 11.63 -7.93
CA GLY A 171 21.26 11.36 -7.15
C GLY A 171 20.99 10.64 -5.82
N THR A 172 19.92 9.85 -5.74
CA THR A 172 19.59 9.07 -4.53
C THR A 172 20.58 7.94 -4.26
N ASN A 173 21.19 7.38 -5.31
CA ASN A 173 22.23 6.34 -5.25
C ASN A 173 21.87 5.18 -4.31
N ILE A 174 20.62 4.71 -4.36
CA ILE A 174 20.14 3.65 -3.47
C ILE A 174 20.85 2.33 -3.78
N GLY A 175 21.46 1.76 -2.74
CA GLY A 175 22.13 0.47 -2.78
C GLY A 175 21.19 -0.69 -2.41
N THR A 176 21.65 -1.56 -1.50
CA THR A 176 20.91 -2.74 -1.06
C THR A 176 19.69 -2.36 -0.20
N LEU A 177 18.57 -3.02 -0.47
CA LEU A 177 17.35 -2.85 0.32
C LEU A 177 17.29 -3.86 1.47
N SER A 178 16.64 -3.46 2.56
CA SER A 178 16.18 -4.38 3.61
C SER A 178 14.86 -5.02 3.18
N LYS A 179 13.87 -4.21 2.79
CA LYS A 179 12.54 -4.65 2.37
C LYS A 179 11.83 -3.57 1.56
N TRP A 180 10.80 -3.97 0.83
CA TRP A 180 9.82 -3.05 0.25
C TRP A 180 8.59 -2.92 1.17
N LYS A 181 7.76 -1.91 0.94
CA LYS A 181 6.52 -1.65 1.68
C LYS A 181 5.42 -1.12 0.77
N THR A 182 4.16 -1.37 1.13
CA THR A 182 2.95 -0.79 0.53
C THR A 182 2.06 -0.23 1.62
N LEU A 183 1.50 0.96 1.40
CA LEU A 183 0.69 1.68 2.38
C LEU A 183 -0.48 2.41 1.73
N ALA A 184 -1.54 2.57 2.53
CA ALA A 184 -2.58 3.55 2.30
C ALA A 184 -2.83 4.29 3.63
N THR A 185 -2.69 5.61 3.62
CA THR A 185 -2.65 6.42 4.85
C THR A 185 -3.45 7.71 4.72
N ALA A 186 -3.92 8.24 5.84
CA ALA A 186 -4.29 9.64 5.99
C ALA A 186 -3.28 10.27 6.95
N ALA A 187 -2.34 11.05 6.40
CA ALA A 187 -1.21 11.57 7.16
C ALA A 187 -1.39 13.05 7.52
N VAL A 188 -0.81 13.44 8.65
CA VAL A 188 -0.87 14.79 9.25
C VAL A 188 0.55 15.35 9.41
N SER A 189 0.69 16.66 9.55
CA SER A 189 2.01 17.28 9.71
C SER A 189 2.55 17.13 11.14
N ALA A 190 1.65 17.16 12.13
CA ALA A 190 1.95 17.02 13.55
C ALA A 190 1.13 15.91 14.21
N GLU A 191 1.75 15.18 15.12
CA GLU A 191 1.13 14.05 15.82
C GLU A 191 -0.11 14.45 16.66
N SER A 192 -0.14 15.68 17.18
CA SER A 192 -1.28 16.25 17.90
C SER A 192 -2.57 16.32 17.06
N GLN A 193 -2.46 16.25 15.73
CA GLN A 193 -3.60 16.30 14.81
C GLN A 193 -4.23 14.93 14.57
N ARG A 194 -3.61 13.82 15.02
CA ARG A 194 -4.09 12.45 14.76
C ARG A 194 -5.55 12.25 15.14
N SER A 195 -5.96 12.75 16.29
CA SER A 195 -7.32 12.57 16.82
C SER A 195 -8.39 13.22 15.93
N ALA A 196 -8.02 14.26 15.17
CA ALA A 196 -8.92 15.01 14.30
C ALA A 196 -9.09 14.40 12.89
N ILE A 197 -8.34 13.36 12.55
CA ILE A 197 -8.45 12.69 11.24
C ILE A 197 -9.83 12.06 11.08
N LYS A 198 -10.50 12.33 9.95
CA LYS A 198 -11.77 11.75 9.51
C LYS A 198 -11.66 11.35 8.04
N ALA A 199 -11.36 10.08 7.79
CA ALA A 199 -10.99 9.60 6.47
C ALA A 199 -11.52 8.19 6.19
N THR A 200 -12.23 8.05 5.07
CA THR A 200 -12.70 6.74 4.57
C THR A 200 -12.37 6.59 3.10
N PHE A 201 -11.54 5.60 2.76
CA PHE A 201 -11.21 5.23 1.39
C PHE A 201 -10.58 3.82 1.34
N SER A 202 -10.65 3.17 0.18
CA SER A 202 -10.09 1.82 -0.01
C SER A 202 -9.36 1.69 -1.33
N THR A 203 -8.17 1.10 -1.30
CA THR A 203 -7.32 0.88 -2.47
C THR A 203 -6.86 -0.55 -2.53
N THR A 204 -6.48 -1.02 -3.72
CA THR A 204 -5.87 -2.34 -3.88
C THR A 204 -4.62 -2.24 -4.75
N PHE A 205 -3.52 -2.81 -4.25
CA PHE A 205 -2.31 -3.09 -5.03
C PHE A 205 -2.42 -4.50 -5.58
N ASN A 206 -2.59 -4.64 -6.89
CA ASN A 206 -2.71 -5.92 -7.57
C ASN A 206 -1.44 -6.29 -8.32
N ASN A 207 -1.23 -7.60 -8.50
CA ASN A 207 -0.13 -8.18 -9.27
C ASN A 207 1.24 -7.61 -8.86
N ILE A 208 1.49 -7.56 -7.56
CA ILE A 208 2.76 -7.06 -7.04
C ILE A 208 3.88 -7.97 -7.49
N THR A 209 4.87 -7.40 -8.16
CA THR A 209 6.12 -8.09 -8.46
C THR A 209 7.32 -7.23 -8.10
N ILE A 210 8.41 -7.89 -7.72
CA ILE A 210 9.71 -7.26 -7.54
C ILE A 210 10.72 -8.08 -8.35
N ASP A 211 11.43 -7.44 -9.26
CA ASP A 211 12.31 -8.07 -10.26
C ASP A 211 11.61 -9.20 -11.02
N ASN A 212 10.38 -8.92 -11.47
CA ASN A 212 9.48 -9.83 -12.18
C ASN A 212 9.04 -11.08 -11.40
N LYS A 213 9.32 -11.17 -10.10
CA LYS A 213 8.86 -12.25 -9.22
C LYS A 213 7.67 -11.77 -8.41
N ALA A 214 6.59 -12.56 -8.37
CA ALA A 214 5.44 -12.29 -7.53
C ALA A 214 5.84 -12.24 -6.05
N VAL A 215 5.38 -11.22 -5.32
CA VAL A 215 5.68 -11.06 -3.88
C VAL A 215 4.38 -10.95 -3.10
N THR A 216 4.18 -11.87 -2.16
CA THR A 216 3.04 -11.86 -1.24
C THR A 216 3.27 -10.81 -0.14
N PRO A 217 2.37 -9.81 0.00
CA PRO A 217 2.44 -8.84 1.08
C PRO A 217 2.19 -9.49 2.45
N VAL A 218 2.95 -9.06 3.46
CA VAL A 218 2.77 -9.48 4.85
C VAL A 218 2.19 -8.30 5.63
N VAL A 219 1.06 -8.53 6.30
CA VAL A 219 0.41 -7.51 7.15
C VAL A 219 1.37 -7.00 8.20
N ASP A 220 1.41 -5.69 8.39
CA ASP A 220 2.12 -5.03 9.48
C ASP A 220 1.15 -4.18 10.30
N THR A 221 1.10 -2.86 10.07
CA THR A 221 0.29 -1.94 10.88
C THR A 221 -1.14 -1.85 10.36
N GLN A 222 -2.12 -1.86 11.28
CA GLN A 222 -3.54 -1.67 11.02
C GLN A 222 -4.10 -0.62 11.97
N ASP A 223 -3.88 0.66 11.66
CA ASP A 223 -4.27 1.80 12.49
C ASP A 223 -5.46 2.51 11.86
N PHE A 224 -6.67 2.27 12.36
CA PHE A 224 -7.94 2.66 11.69
C PHE A 224 -8.00 2.21 10.23
N ALA A 225 -7.47 1.02 9.95
CA ALA A 225 -7.47 0.42 8.63
C ALA A 225 -7.56 -1.11 8.72
N LYS A 226 -8.05 -1.72 7.64
CA LYS A 226 -8.04 -3.18 7.41
C LYS A 226 -7.09 -3.49 6.26
N VAL A 227 -6.14 -4.39 6.48
CA VAL A 227 -5.16 -4.82 5.48
C VAL A 227 -5.41 -6.28 5.13
N LEU A 228 -5.70 -6.58 3.87
CA LEU A 228 -6.10 -7.91 3.39
C LEU A 228 -5.23 -8.36 2.23
N PRO A 229 -4.13 -9.10 2.51
CA PRO A 229 -3.35 -9.75 1.47
C PRO A 229 -4.09 -10.96 0.87
N SER A 230 -3.90 -11.18 -0.43
CA SER A 230 -4.39 -12.37 -1.15
C SER A 230 -3.44 -12.67 -2.31
N GLY A 231 -2.61 -13.71 -2.17
CA GLY A 231 -1.50 -13.95 -3.11
C GLY A 231 -0.57 -12.73 -3.18
N ASN A 232 -0.20 -12.31 -4.38
CA ASN A 232 0.60 -11.09 -4.61
C ASN A 232 -0.24 -9.81 -4.72
N ASN A 233 -1.37 -9.75 -4.01
CA ASN A 233 -2.26 -8.60 -3.96
C ASN A 233 -2.48 -8.17 -2.51
N VAL A 234 -2.80 -6.89 -2.29
CA VAL A 234 -3.27 -6.42 -0.98
C VAL A 234 -4.28 -5.30 -1.13
N THR A 235 -5.41 -5.45 -0.46
CA THR A 235 -6.41 -4.39 -0.27
C THR A 235 -6.17 -3.70 1.07
N ILE A 236 -6.16 -2.37 1.07
CA ILE A 236 -6.04 -1.56 2.29
C ILE A 236 -7.23 -0.61 2.33
N SER A 237 -8.07 -0.77 3.36
CA SER A 237 -9.27 0.04 3.58
C SER A 237 -9.08 0.88 4.84
N VAL A 238 -8.95 2.19 4.68
CA VAL A 238 -8.84 3.16 5.78
C VAL A 238 -10.24 3.63 6.15
N ASN A 239 -10.55 3.67 7.45
CA ASN A 239 -11.83 4.14 7.96
C ASN A 239 -11.70 4.67 9.40
N LYS A 240 -11.82 5.99 9.57
CA LYS A 240 -11.88 6.69 10.85
C LYS A 240 -12.92 7.80 10.84
#